data_AF-A0A6A5AGU6-F1
#
_entry.id   AF-A0A6A5AGU6-F1
#
_cell.length_a   1.000
_cell.length_b   1.000
_cell.length_c   1.000
_cell.angle_alpha   90.00
_cell.angle_beta   90.00
_cell.angle_gamma   90.00
#
_symmetry.space_group_name_H-M   'P 1'
#
loop_
_entity.id
_entity.type
_entity.pdbx_description
1 polymer ?
#
loop_
_entity_poly.entity_id
_entity_poly.type
_entity_poly.pdbx_seq_one_letter_code
_entity_poly.pdbx_strand_id
1 'polypeptide(L)'
;MKAMRDDLLQVDLCRSNEGAVVPAKDPPTKLPPFVGSRFAFHQMSSHASYQFDSLRRAKHSTMMLLHQMINASVPQCNTFCHECALLITHADHWFCRTCAHFSLCDWCHAHHGPDHPHLLYRGLDDDEGT
;
A
#
# COMPACT_ATOMS: atom_id res chain seq x y z
N MET A 1 2.83 -4.15 -44.83
CA MET A 1 4.03 -3.92 -43.99
C MET A 1 4.60 -2.49 -44.04
N LYS A 2 4.08 -1.56 -44.86
CA LYS A 2 4.57 -0.16 -44.86
C LYS A 2 4.01 0.65 -43.68
N ALA A 3 2.72 0.52 -43.36
CA ALA A 3 2.06 1.25 -42.28
C ALA A 3 2.61 0.95 -40.87
N MET A 4 3.02 -0.29 -40.57
CA MET A 4 3.50 -0.67 -39.23
C MET A 4 4.94 -0.18 -38.95
N ARG A 5 5.69 0.24 -39.97
CA ARG A 5 7.05 0.76 -39.77
C ARG A 5 7.08 2.18 -39.23
N ASP A 6 5.99 2.93 -39.39
CA ASP A 6 5.88 4.30 -38.90
C ASP A 6 5.54 4.34 -37.39
N ASP A 7 4.99 3.25 -36.84
CA ASP A 7 4.65 3.11 -35.42
C ASP A 7 5.77 2.47 -34.57
N LEU A 8 6.81 1.93 -35.20
CA LEU A 8 7.90 1.22 -34.52
C LEU A 8 9.14 2.09 -34.44
N LEU A 9 9.52 2.45 -33.22
CA LEU A 9 10.74 3.20 -32.96
C LEU A 9 11.89 2.23 -32.65
N GLN A 10 12.84 2.09 -33.59
CA GLN A 10 14.08 1.34 -33.35
C GLN A 10 15.14 2.30 -32.81
N VAL A 11 15.54 2.11 -31.54
CA VAL A 11 16.61 2.88 -30.91
C VAL A 11 17.85 2.01 -30.83
N ASP A 12 18.91 2.43 -31.51
CA ASP A 12 20.22 1.79 -31.39
C ASP A 12 20.97 2.42 -30.21
N LEU A 13 21.10 1.65 -29.13
CA LEU A 13 21.72 2.09 -27.88
C LEU A 13 23.24 1.99 -27.93
N CYS A 14 23.80 1.14 -28.80
CA CYS A 14 25.23 0.91 -28.92
C CYS A 14 25.73 1.47 -30.24
N ARG A 15 26.60 2.47 -30.20
CA ARG A 15 27.25 2.97 -31.41
C ARG A 15 28.19 1.88 -31.92
N SER A 16 28.08 1.55 -33.21
CA SER A 16 28.58 0.33 -33.87
C SER A 16 30.10 0.04 -33.81
N ASN A 17 30.89 0.65 -32.91
CA ASN A 17 32.34 0.41 -32.88
C ASN A 17 33.03 0.50 -31.50
N GLU A 18 32.35 0.27 -30.38
CA GLU A 18 33.04 0.19 -29.09
C GLU A 18 32.70 -1.08 -28.31
N GLY A 19 33.70 -1.97 -28.22
CA GLY A 19 34.06 -2.68 -26.99
C GLY A 19 33.14 -3.80 -26.50
N ALA A 20 33.76 -4.85 -25.96
CA ALA A 20 33.12 -5.99 -25.31
C ALA A 20 31.86 -5.61 -24.50
N VAL A 21 30.72 -6.22 -24.87
CA VAL A 21 29.45 -6.08 -24.17
C VAL A 21 29.64 -6.49 -22.71
N VAL A 22 29.66 -5.51 -21.80
CA VAL A 22 29.70 -5.79 -20.37
C VAL A 22 28.37 -6.46 -20.00
N PRO A 23 28.38 -7.61 -19.31
CA PRO A 23 27.15 -8.23 -18.85
C PRO A 23 26.37 -7.26 -17.97
N ALA A 24 25.09 -7.07 -18.29
CA ALA A 24 24.19 -6.26 -17.47
C ALA A 24 24.18 -6.81 -16.04
N LYS A 25 24.59 -5.98 -15.08
CA LYS A 25 24.49 -6.24 -13.64
C LYS A 25 23.37 -5.37 -13.09
N ASP A 26 22.14 -5.78 -13.35
CA ASP A 26 20.99 -5.06 -12.81
C ASP A 26 20.90 -5.35 -11.30
N PRO A 27 20.97 -4.33 -10.44
CA PRO A 27 20.75 -4.53 -9.01
C PRO A 27 19.29 -4.94 -8.77
N PRO A 28 19.02 -5.87 -7.83
CA PRO A 28 17.67 -6.28 -7.52
C PRO A 28 16.90 -5.10 -6.92
N THR A 29 15.99 -4.52 -7.70
CA THR A 29 15.10 -3.46 -7.23
C THR A 29 13.83 -4.11 -6.68
N LYS A 30 13.66 -4.07 -5.35
CA LYS A 30 12.42 -4.54 -4.72
C LYS A 30 11.37 -3.42 -4.78
N LEU A 31 10.49 -3.48 -5.77
CA LEU A 31 9.31 -2.61 -5.84
C LEU A 31 8.06 -3.38 -5.39
N PRO A 32 7.04 -2.67 -4.88
CA PRO A 32 5.75 -3.29 -4.60
C PRO A 32 5.17 -3.96 -5.85
N PRO A 33 4.47 -5.11 -5.73
CA PRO A 33 3.99 -5.88 -6.88
C PRO A 33 3.10 -5.09 -7.84
N PHE A 34 2.35 -4.10 -7.34
CA PHE A 34 1.48 -3.28 -8.17
C PHE A 34 2.23 -2.35 -9.14
N VAL A 35 3.51 -2.05 -8.89
CA VAL A 35 4.34 -1.20 -9.75
C VAL A 35 4.91 -2.00 -10.94
N GLY A 36 4.94 -3.33 -10.84
CA GLY A 36 5.56 -4.20 -11.83
C GLY A 36 4.74 -4.40 -13.11
N SER A 37 3.45 -4.06 -13.12
CA SER A 37 2.58 -4.25 -14.28
C SER A 37 1.51 -3.18 -14.38
N ARG A 38 1.25 -2.71 -15.61
CA ARG A 38 0.11 -1.83 -15.92
C ARG A 38 -1.21 -2.41 -15.41
N PHE A 39 -1.38 -3.73 -15.56
CA PHE A 39 -2.61 -4.41 -15.14
C PHE A 39 -2.77 -4.35 -13.61
N ALA A 40 -1.71 -4.67 -12.86
CA ALA A 40 -1.73 -4.64 -11.40
C ALA A 40 -1.98 -3.22 -10.86
N PHE A 41 -1.35 -2.22 -11.46
CA PHE A 41 -1.61 -0.82 -11.14
C PHE A 41 -3.06 -0.41 -11.40
N HIS A 42 -3.63 -0.81 -12.54
CA HIS A 42 -5.03 -0.52 -12.88
C HIS A 42 -6.00 -1.22 -11.93
N GLN A 43 -5.74 -2.49 -11.60
CA GLN A 43 -6.55 -3.25 -10.65
C GLN A 43 -6.55 -2.56 -9.28
N MET A 44 -5.39 -2.24 -8.73
CA MET A 44 -5.28 -1.52 -7.45
C MET A 44 -5.99 -0.16 -7.49
N SER A 45 -5.78 0.63 -8.54
CA SER A 45 -6.43 1.93 -8.70
C SER A 45 -7.96 1.81 -8.76
N SER A 46 -8.46 0.75 -9.41
CA SER A 46 -9.90 0.48 -9.50
C SER A 46 -10.48 0.08 -8.13
N HIS A 47 -9.78 -0.78 -7.38
CA HIS A 47 -10.22 -1.19 -6.04
C HIS A 47 -10.19 -0.04 -5.04
N ALA A 48 -9.15 0.80 -5.06
CA ALA A 48 -8.96 1.91 -4.12
C ALA A 48 -9.59 3.24 -4.59
N SER A 49 -10.33 3.23 -5.72
CA SER A 49 -10.95 4.42 -6.31
C SER A 49 -9.98 5.58 -6.58
N TYR A 50 -8.74 5.26 -6.97
CA TYR A 50 -7.75 6.25 -7.38
C TYR A 50 -8.07 6.79 -8.77
N GLN A 51 -8.19 8.12 -8.87
CA GLN A 51 -8.57 8.83 -10.09
C GLN A 51 -7.51 9.87 -10.46
N PHE A 52 -7.24 10.02 -11.77
CA PHE A 52 -6.19 10.90 -12.33
C PHE A 52 -6.71 11.89 -13.38
N ASP A 53 -8.02 12.11 -13.42
CA ASP A 53 -8.73 12.95 -14.39
C ASP A 53 -8.81 14.44 -14.00
N SER A 54 -8.44 14.79 -12.77
CA SER A 54 -8.28 16.19 -12.34
C SER A 54 -7.04 16.35 -11.47
N LEU A 55 -6.45 17.56 -11.44
CA LEU A 55 -5.25 17.82 -10.64
C LEU A 55 -5.47 17.51 -9.15
N ARG A 56 -6.64 17.87 -8.60
CA ARG A 56 -6.97 17.61 -7.19
C ARG A 56 -7.02 16.11 -6.91
N ARG A 57 -7.70 15.34 -7.76
CA ARG A 57 -7.80 13.88 -7.61
C ARG A 57 -6.46 13.20 -7.83
N ALA A 58 -5.70 13.62 -8.84
CA ALA A 58 -4.35 13.11 -9.09
C ALA A 58 -3.42 13.35 -7.90
N LYS A 59 -3.41 14.54 -7.30
CA LYS A 59 -2.60 14.83 -6.09
C LYS A 59 -2.94 13.87 -4.94
N HIS A 60 -4.22 13.67 -4.68
CA HIS A 60 -4.68 12.77 -3.63
C HIS A 60 -4.31 11.31 -3.93
N SER A 61 -4.59 10.83 -5.14
CA SER A 61 -4.26 9.48 -5.59
C SER A 61 -2.75 9.20 -5.53
N THR A 62 -1.92 10.16 -5.94
CA THR A 62 -0.45 10.04 -5.85
C THR A 62 0.03 10.02 -4.41
N MET A 63 -0.56 10.82 -3.52
CA MET A 63 -0.25 10.80 -2.09
C MET A 63 -0.59 9.42 -1.48
N MET A 64 -1.76 8.86 -1.82
CA MET A 64 -2.17 7.54 -1.36
C MET A 64 -1.30 6.41 -1.92
N LEU A 65 -0.87 6.49 -3.18
CA LEU A 65 0.09 5.56 -3.76
C LEU A 65 1.44 5.61 -3.05
N LEU A 66 1.96 6.82 -2.77
CA LEU A 66 3.19 7.01 -2.01
C LEU A 66 3.08 6.40 -0.61
N HIS A 67 1.96 6.64 0.08
CA HIS A 67 1.68 6.04 1.37
C HIS A 67 1.71 4.50 1.31
N GLN A 68 1.07 3.90 0.31
CA GLN A 68 1.12 2.44 0.12
C GLN A 68 2.50 1.91 -0.21
N MET A 69 3.35 2.66 -0.93
CA MET A 69 4.73 2.25 -1.22
C MET A 69 5.61 2.30 0.03
N ILE A 70 5.48 3.35 0.85
CA ILE A 70 6.26 3.52 2.08
C ILE A 70 5.85 2.48 3.12
N ASN A 71 4.55 2.19 3.21
CA ASN A 71 3.98 1.26 4.19
C ASN A 71 3.68 -0.11 3.58
N ALA A 72 4.34 -0.51 2.49
CA ALA A 72 4.08 -1.77 1.80
C ALA A 72 4.34 -3.02 2.68
N SER A 73 5.23 -2.89 3.67
CA SER A 73 5.55 -3.94 4.63
C SER A 73 4.75 -3.88 5.93
N VAL A 74 3.93 -2.84 6.12
CA VAL A 74 3.14 -2.65 7.34
C VAL A 74 1.73 -3.21 7.08
N PRO A 75 1.24 -4.17 7.87
CA PRO A 75 -0.14 -4.60 7.78
C PRO A 75 -1.06 -3.40 8.05
N GLN A 76 -1.78 -2.94 7.02
CA GLN A 76 -2.78 -1.89 7.20
C GLN A 76 -4.02 -2.54 7.82
N CYS A 77 -4.14 -2.49 9.14
CA CYS A 77 -5.44 -2.73 9.75
C CYS A 77 -6.28 -1.49 9.46
N ASN A 78 -7.38 -1.65 8.72
CA ASN A 78 -8.34 -0.57 8.47
C ASN A 78 -9.20 -0.36 9.72
N THR A 79 -8.55 -0.21 10.88
CA THR A 79 -9.19 -0.12 12.17
C THR A 79 -9.08 1.31 12.67
N PHE A 80 -10.23 1.90 12.96
CA PHE A 80 -10.31 3.24 13.53
C PHE A 80 -10.46 3.15 15.04
N CYS A 81 -9.81 4.05 15.76
CA CYS A 81 -10.02 4.20 17.18
C CYS A 81 -11.44 4.68 17.45
N HIS A 82 -12.16 4.00 18.34
CA HIS A 82 -13.54 4.33 18.69
C HIS A 82 -13.66 5.72 19.33
N GLU A 83 -12.66 6.12 20.12
CA GLU A 83 -12.70 7.36 20.89
C GLU A 83 -12.28 8.58 20.06
N CYS A 84 -11.12 8.51 19.38
CA CYS A 84 -10.58 9.66 18.64
C CYS A 84 -10.90 9.63 17.14
N ALA A 85 -11.54 8.58 16.63
CA ALA A 85 -11.84 8.37 15.20
C ALA A 85 -10.62 8.42 14.26
N LEU A 86 -9.41 8.36 14.80
CA LEU A 86 -8.17 8.30 14.02
C LEU A 86 -7.89 6.86 13.58
N LEU A 87 -7.37 6.71 12.36
CA LEU A 87 -6.88 5.43 11.87
C LEU A 87 -5.74 4.95 12.77
N ILE A 88 -5.84 3.71 13.24
CA ILE A 88 -4.77 3.09 14.01
C ILE A 88 -3.72 2.58 13.03
N THR A 89 -2.53 3.19 13.06
CA THR A 89 -1.46 2.93 12.08
C THR A 89 -0.55 1.77 12.45
N HIS A 90 -0.68 1.23 13.66
CA HIS A 90 0.12 0.11 14.15
C HIS A 90 -0.71 -1.17 14.12
N ALA A 91 -0.06 -2.30 13.82
CA ALA A 91 -0.70 -3.62 13.83
C ALA A 91 -1.26 -3.96 15.22
N ASP A 92 -0.49 -3.64 16.27
CA ASP A 92 -0.89 -3.81 17.65
C ASP A 92 -1.81 -2.68 18.10
N HIS A 93 -3.03 -3.05 18.45
CA HIS A 93 -4.04 -2.14 18.99
C HIS A 93 -4.88 -2.85 20.05
N TRP A 94 -5.62 -2.08 20.83
CA TRP A 94 -6.49 -2.63 21.87
C TRP A 94 -7.87 -2.89 21.28
N PHE A 95 -8.42 -4.08 21.45
CA PHE A 95 -9.75 -4.40 20.94
C PHE A 95 -10.55 -5.22 21.93
N CYS A 96 -11.87 -5.12 21.82
CA CYS A 96 -12.81 -5.95 22.57
C CYS A 96 -13.28 -7.11 21.70
N ARG A 97 -13.25 -8.34 22.23
CA ARG A 97 -13.84 -9.52 21.55
C ARG A 97 -15.36 -9.57 21.64
N THR A 98 -15.94 -8.90 22.65
CA THR A 98 -17.40 -8.91 22.90
C THR A 98 -18.13 -7.82 22.12
N CYS A 99 -17.52 -6.64 21.99
CA CYS A 99 -18.11 -5.50 21.29
C CYS A 99 -17.62 -5.45 19.84
N ALA A 100 -18.56 -5.52 18.89
CA ALA A 100 -18.24 -5.39 17.47
C ALA A 100 -17.60 -4.04 17.16
N HIS A 101 -16.49 -4.06 16.42
CA HIS A 101 -15.77 -2.86 15.95
C HIS A 101 -15.27 -1.92 17.06
N PHE A 102 -15.06 -2.42 18.29
CA PHE A 102 -14.50 -1.61 19.36
C PHE A 102 -12.99 -1.80 19.45
N SER A 103 -12.27 -0.78 18.99
CA SER A 103 -10.81 -0.73 18.98
C SER A 103 -10.32 0.62 19.50
N LEU A 104 -9.23 0.64 20.28
CA LEU A 104 -8.60 1.84 20.82
C LEU A 104 -7.11 1.88 20.49
N CYS A 105 -6.59 3.08 20.23
CA CYS A 105 -5.14 3.30 20.17
C CYS A 105 -4.54 3.30 21.59
N ASP A 106 -3.22 3.13 21.70
CA ASP A 106 -2.52 3.09 23.00
C ASP A 106 -2.82 4.31 23.88
N TRP A 107 -2.95 5.50 23.28
CA TRP A 107 -3.27 6.72 24.02
C TRP A 107 -4.71 6.72 24.56
N CYS A 108 -5.70 6.32 23.75
CA CYS A 108 -7.09 6.27 24.18
C CYS A 108 -7.31 5.14 25.19
N HIS A 109 -6.62 4.01 25.05
CA HIS A 109 -6.66 2.93 26.04
C HIS A 109 -6.17 3.39 27.41
N ALA A 110 -5.10 4.18 27.48
CA ALA A 110 -4.57 4.68 28.76
C ALA A 110 -5.54 5.63 29.51
N HIS A 111 -6.45 6.32 28.80
CA HIS A 111 -7.37 7.31 29.39
C HIS A 111 -8.80 6.80 29.52
N HIS A 112 -9.27 6.00 28.56
CA HIS A 112 -10.66 5.54 28.41
C HIS A 112 -10.80 4.01 28.40
N GLY A 113 -9.70 3.27 28.44
CA GLY A 113 -9.70 1.81 28.57
C GLY A 113 -10.52 1.29 29.75
N PRO A 114 -10.40 1.84 30.98
CA PRO A 114 -11.17 1.36 32.13
C PRO A 114 -12.67 1.74 32.08
N ASP A 115 -13.08 2.65 31.19
CA ASP A 115 -14.48 3.04 31.02
C ASP A 115 -15.26 1.99 30.21
N HIS A 116 -14.57 1.08 29.52
CA HIS A 116 -15.20 0.00 28.77
C HIS A 116 -15.55 -1.18 29.68
N PRO A 117 -16.80 -1.72 29.63
CA PRO A 117 -17.27 -2.76 30.56
C PRO A 117 -16.62 -4.13 30.35
N HIS A 118 -15.93 -4.36 29.23
CA HIS A 118 -15.25 -5.62 28.92
C HIS A 118 -13.73 -5.49 28.96
N LEU A 119 -13.03 -6.62 29.09
CA LEU A 119 -11.58 -6.66 28.97
C LEU A 119 -11.14 -6.37 27.53
N LEU A 120 -10.12 -5.52 27.40
CA LEU A 120 -9.47 -5.20 26.14
C LEU A 120 -8.19 -6.01 25.98
N TYR A 121 -7.99 -6.57 24.79
CA TYR A 121 -6.83 -7.39 24.43
C TYR A 121 -5.92 -6.57 23.50
N ARG A 122 -4.60 -6.74 23.64
CA ARG A 122 -3.59 -6.05 22.83
C ARG A 122 -2.95 -7.03 21.86
N GLY A 123 -3.10 -6.81 20.55
CA GLY A 123 -2.35 -7.55 19.52
C GLY A 123 -3.17 -7.95 18.30
N LEU A 124 -2.49 -8.62 17.37
CA LEU A 124 -3.10 -9.47 16.35
C LEU A 124 -3.29 -10.85 17.00
N ASP A 125 -4.52 -11.21 17.36
CA ASP A 125 -4.81 -12.63 17.53
C ASP A 125 -4.87 -13.25 16.13
N ASP A 126 -3.72 -13.70 15.63
CA ASP A 126 -3.67 -14.90 14.81
C ASP A 126 -4.15 -16.08 15.70
N ASP A 127 -5.01 -16.93 15.12
CA ASP A 127 -5.61 -18.17 15.65
C ASP A 127 -6.90 -18.09 16.49
N GLU A 128 -8.04 -18.37 15.84
CA GLU A 128 -8.70 -19.71 15.80
C GLU A 128 -9.85 -19.68 14.74
N GLY A 129 -10.09 -20.68 13.91
CA GLY A 129 -9.57 -22.04 13.87
C GLY A 129 -10.16 -22.83 12.69
N THR A 130 -9.81 -24.11 12.67
CA THR A 130 -10.28 -25.19 11.80
C THR A 130 -11.81 -25.26 11.67
#